data_AF-A0A0F9CZQ2-F1
#
_entry.id   AF-A0A0F9CZQ2-F1
#
_cell.length_a   1.000
_cell.length_b   1.000
_cell.length_c   1.000
_cell.angle_alpha   90.00
_cell.angle_beta   90.00
_cell.angle_gamma   90.00
#
_symmetry.space_group_name_H-M   'P 1'
#
loop_
_entity.id
_entity.type
_entity.pdbx_description
1 polymer ?
#
loop_
_entity_poly.entity_id
_entity_poly.type
_entity_poly.pdbx_seq_one_letter_code
_entity_poly.pdbx_strand_id
1 'polypeptide(L)'
;MGPGVVLASHDQLGVGRSQHKEQLMKEVMTATEVAEILRVHPYTVTSLIRSGKLKAFKVSNRYRIRREELEEFMNVRSEETRKE
;
A
#
# COMPACT_ATOMS: atom_id res chain seq x y z
N MET A 1 48.25 39.10 -0.86
CA MET A 1 47.78 39.47 0.50
C MET A 1 46.27 39.42 0.47
N GLY A 2 45.69 38.28 0.82
CA GLY A 2 44.24 38.13 1.01
C GLY A 2 43.96 37.97 2.50
N PRO A 3 42.87 38.53 3.03
CA PRO A 3 42.36 38.12 4.32
C PRO A 3 41.34 36.99 4.10
N GLY A 4 41.63 35.84 4.69
CA GLY A 4 40.67 34.76 4.85
C GLY A 4 39.91 34.85 6.17
N VAL A 5 39.27 33.72 6.49
CA VAL A 5 38.68 33.34 7.80
C VAL A 5 37.28 34.00 7.97
N VAL A 6 36.13 33.33 8.12
CA VAL A 6 35.70 31.94 8.41
C VAL A 6 34.16 31.94 8.31
N LEU A 7 33.56 30.75 8.21
CA LEU A 7 32.38 30.28 8.98
C LEU A 7 31.39 29.51 8.11
N ALA A 8 31.16 28.28 8.59
CA ALA A 8 30.16 27.34 8.18
C ALA A 8 28.84 27.96 7.73
N SER A 9 28.34 27.50 6.60
CA SER A 9 26.94 27.12 6.48
C SER A 9 26.87 26.00 5.47
N HIS A 10 26.92 24.80 6.03
CA HIS A 10 26.19 23.65 5.51
C HIS A 10 24.71 24.05 5.48
N ASP A 11 24.30 24.83 4.48
CA ASP A 11 22.88 25.12 4.26
C ASP A 11 22.31 24.01 3.39
N GLN A 12 22.11 22.88 4.09
CA GLN A 12 21.18 21.88 3.65
C GLN A 12 19.77 22.51 3.76
N LEU A 13 18.94 22.19 2.77
CA LEU A 13 17.46 22.09 2.81
C LEU A 13 16.71 23.07 1.91
N GLY A 14 16.28 22.53 0.77
CA GLY A 14 15.18 23.05 -0.02
C GLY A 14 14.45 21.99 -0.85
N VAL A 15 14.54 20.70 -0.50
CA VAL A 15 13.65 19.69 -1.08
C VAL A 15 12.25 19.90 -0.50
N GLY A 16 11.40 20.57 -1.30
CA GLY A 16 10.01 20.86 -0.99
C GLY A 16 9.27 19.61 -0.52
N ARG A 17 8.96 19.58 0.78
CA ARG A 17 8.28 18.51 1.52
C ARG A 17 6.78 18.38 1.20
N SER A 18 6.37 18.53 -0.06
CA SER A 18 4.93 18.57 -0.39
C SER A 18 4.45 17.43 -1.28
N GLN A 19 5.34 16.66 -1.93
CA GLN A 19 4.90 15.61 -2.86
C GLN A 19 4.84 14.20 -2.26
N HIS A 20 5.43 13.96 -1.08
CA HIS A 20 5.49 12.59 -0.53
C HIS A 20 4.23 12.13 0.22
N LYS A 21 3.26 13.01 0.48
CA LYS A 21 2.04 12.63 1.22
C LYS A 21 0.90 12.14 0.30
N GLU A 22 0.98 12.44 -1.00
CA GLU A 22 -0.09 12.11 -1.95
C GLU A 22 0.01 10.68 -2.52
N GLN A 23 1.20 10.06 -2.46
CA GLN A 23 1.40 8.68 -2.90
C GLN A 23 0.77 7.65 -1.91
N LEU A 24 0.65 8.01 -0.62
CA LEU A 24 0.22 7.11 0.46
C LEU A 24 -1.31 6.95 0.60
N MET A 25 -2.12 7.81 -0.04
CA MET A 25 -3.58 7.84 0.14
C MET A 25 -4.37 7.14 -0.98
N LYS A 26 -3.73 6.71 -2.07
CA LYS A 26 -4.43 6.43 -3.35
C LYS A 26 -4.87 4.99 -3.58
N GLU A 27 -4.61 4.03 -2.70
CA GLU A 27 -4.69 2.63 -3.12
C GLU A 27 -5.73 1.81 -2.34
N VAL A 28 -6.95 2.35 -2.22
CA VAL A 28 -8.10 1.60 -1.68
C VAL A 28 -8.93 1.02 -2.82
N MET A 29 -9.02 -0.31 -2.84
CA MET A 29 -9.66 -1.08 -3.89
C MET A 29 -11.02 -1.61 -3.42
N THR A 30 -11.97 -1.79 -4.33
CA THR A 30 -13.19 -2.56 -4.08
C THR A 30 -12.92 -4.06 -4.08
N ALA A 31 -13.83 -4.83 -3.47
CA ALA A 31 -13.79 -6.29 -3.59
C ALA A 31 -13.82 -6.78 -5.05
N THR A 32 -14.45 -6.04 -5.96
CA THR A 32 -14.49 -6.37 -7.39
C THR A 32 -13.14 -6.16 -8.05
N GLU A 33 -12.49 -5.01 -7.84
CA GLU A 33 -11.15 -4.74 -8.40
C GLU A 33 -10.11 -5.75 -7.89
N VAL A 34 -10.17 -6.10 -6.60
CA VAL A 34 -9.33 -7.14 -6.02
C VAL A 34 -9.60 -8.51 -6.68
N ALA A 35 -10.85 -8.80 -7.01
CA ALA A 35 -11.22 -10.05 -7.67
C ALA A 35 -10.61 -10.14 -9.08
N GLU A 36 -10.60 -9.03 -9.82
CA GLU A 36 -9.97 -8.95 -11.13
C GLU A 36 -8.45 -9.15 -11.06
N ILE A 37 -7.79 -8.55 -10.07
CA ILE A 37 -6.33 -8.69 -9.86
C ILE A 37 -5.97 -10.15 -9.53
N LEU A 38 -6.72 -10.75 -8.60
CA LEU A 38 -6.49 -12.14 -8.19
C LEU A 38 -7.03 -13.15 -9.21
N ARG A 39 -7.73 -12.70 -10.26
CA ARG A 39 -8.49 -13.52 -11.22
C ARG A 39 -9.42 -14.53 -10.54
N VAL A 40 -10.12 -14.09 -9.51
CA VAL A 40 -11.12 -14.90 -8.79
C VAL A 40 -12.51 -14.29 -8.89
N HIS A 41 -13.53 -15.02 -8.47
CA HIS A 41 -14.88 -14.48 -8.38
C HIS A 41 -14.99 -13.45 -7.22
N PRO A 42 -15.75 -12.35 -7.35
CA PRO A 42 -15.95 -11.38 -6.26
C PRO A 42 -16.52 -11.99 -4.97
N TYR A 43 -17.30 -13.06 -5.10
CA TYR A 43 -17.76 -13.86 -3.98
C TYR A 43 -16.59 -14.47 -3.18
N THR A 44 -15.54 -14.94 -3.86
CA THR A 44 -14.34 -15.46 -3.20
C THR A 44 -13.64 -14.36 -2.40
N VAL A 45 -13.49 -13.16 -2.96
CA VAL A 45 -12.90 -12.02 -2.23
C VAL A 45 -13.70 -11.69 -0.97
N THR A 46 -15.02 -11.58 -1.08
CA THR A 46 -15.87 -11.33 0.10
C THR A 46 -15.82 -12.47 1.12
N SER A 47 -15.71 -13.72 0.67
CA SER A 47 -15.49 -14.88 1.56
C SER A 47 -14.15 -14.80 2.28
N LEU A 48 -13.07 -14.44 1.59
CA LEU A 48 -11.74 -14.23 2.18
C LEU A 48 -11.75 -13.14 3.24
N ILE A 49 -12.46 -12.05 2.98
CA ILE A 49 -12.65 -10.95 3.94
C ILE A 49 -13.43 -11.44 5.17
N ARG A 50 -14.53 -12.18 4.97
CA ARG A 50 -15.33 -12.74 6.07
C ARG A 50 -14.58 -13.78 6.89
N SER A 51 -13.69 -14.55 6.24
CA SER A 51 -12.80 -15.51 6.89
C SER A 51 -11.63 -14.85 7.63
N GLY A 52 -11.45 -13.53 7.50
CA GLY A 52 -10.32 -12.82 8.09
C GLY A 52 -8.98 -13.07 7.39
N LYS A 53 -8.98 -13.73 6.23
CA LYS A 53 -7.76 -14.02 5.46
C LYS A 53 -7.23 -12.81 4.69
N LEU A 54 -8.12 -11.89 4.32
CA LEU A 54 -7.78 -10.64 3.64
C LEU A 54 -8.33 -9.49 4.49
N LYS A 55 -7.47 -8.60 5.03
CA LYS A 55 -8.00 -7.51 5.85
C LYS A 55 -8.63 -6.47 4.94
N ALA A 56 -9.85 -6.11 5.27
CA ALA A 56 -10.63 -5.11 4.59
C ALA A 56 -11.44 -4.32 5.61
N PHE A 57 -11.78 -3.09 5.28
CA PHE A 57 -12.64 -2.25 6.10
C PHE A 57 -13.99 -2.05 5.40
N LYS A 58 -15.06 -2.08 6.19
CA LYS A 58 -16.41 -1.89 5.69
C LYS A 58 -16.73 -0.39 5.66
N VAL A 59 -17.06 0.13 4.48
CA VAL A 59 -17.51 1.51 4.28
C VAL A 59 -18.97 1.49 3.86
N SER A 60 -19.85 1.87 4.79
CA SER A 60 -21.31 1.81 4.62
C SER A 60 -21.80 0.38 4.31
N ASN A 61 -21.87 0.01 3.02
CA ASN A 61 -22.28 -1.32 2.58
C ASN A 61 -21.28 -2.01 1.63
N ARG A 62 -20.08 -1.45 1.45
CA ARG A 62 -19.06 -2.05 0.57
C ARG A 62 -17.77 -2.30 1.33
N TYR A 63 -17.08 -3.37 0.96
CA TYR A 63 -15.73 -3.63 1.46
C TYR A 63 -14.70 -2.85 0.66
N ARG A 64 -13.73 -2.29 1.37
CA ARG A 64 -12.57 -1.62 0.83
C ARG A 64 -11.31 -2.30 1.34
N ILE A 65 -10.39 -2.58 0.43
CA ILE A 65 -9.15 -3.29 0.68
C ILE A 65 -8.03 -2.30 0.40
N ARG A 66 -7.06 -2.20 1.30
CA ARG A 66 -5.85 -1.42 0.99
C ARG A 66 -4.95 -2.26 0.08
N ARG A 67 -4.29 -1.65 -0.89
CA ARG A 67 -3.35 -2.36 -1.76
C ARG A 67 -2.25 -3.07 -0.97
N GLU A 68 -1.73 -2.42 0.06
CA GLU A 68 -0.75 -3.01 1.00
C GLU A 68 -1.23 -4.35 1.57
N GLU A 69 -2.52 -4.45 1.93
CA GLU A 69 -3.12 -5.67 2.44
C GLU A 69 -3.26 -6.76 1.38
N LEU A 70 -3.61 -6.37 0.16
CA LEU A 70 -3.68 -7.29 -0.96
C LEU A 70 -2.28 -7.86 -1.29
N GLU A 71 -1.26 -7.01 -1.27
CA GLU A 71 0.13 -7.41 -1.49
C GLU A 71 0.63 -8.36 -0.39
N GLU A 72 0.34 -8.04 0.88
CA GLU A 72 0.64 -8.92 2.02
C GLU A 72 -0.05 -10.29 1.84
N PHE A 73 -1.34 -10.30 1.47
CA PHE A 73 -2.08 -11.54 1.21
C PHE A 73 -1.47 -12.37 0.07
N MET A 74 -1.05 -11.73 -1.02
CA MET A 74 -0.41 -12.43 -2.14
C MET A 74 0.94 -13.05 -1.74
N ASN A 75 1.72 -12.34 -0.92
CA ASN A 75 3.03 -12.80 -0.46
C ASN A 75 2.92 -14.04 0.46
N VAL A 76 1.93 -14.05 1.36
CA VAL A 76 1.68 -15.20 2.26
C VAL A 76 1.27 -16.46 1.47
N ARG A 77 0.48 -16.32 0.39
CA ARG A 77 -0.05 -17.48 -0.35
C ARG A 77 0.94 -18.11 -1.35
N SER A 78 1.96 -17.37 -1.80
CA SER A 78 3.02 -17.93 -2.66
C SER A 78 3.79 -19.06 -1.99
N GLU A 79 3.84 -19.12 -0.66
CA GLU A 79 4.52 -20.18 0.07
C GLU A 79 3.66 -21.45 0.25
N GLU A 80 2.34 -21.32 0.20
CA GLU A 80 1.40 -22.42 0.48
C GLU A 80 1.12 -23.31 -0.74
N THR A 81 1.37 -22.81 -1.96
CA THR A 81 1.06 -23.53 -3.21
C THR A 81 2.19 -24.47 -3.68
N ARG A 82 3.24 -24.69 -2.86
CA ARG A 82 4.34 -25.64 -3.15
C ARG A 82 4.15 -27.01 -2.50
N LYS A 83 2.91 -27.45 -2.33
CA LYS A 83 2.58 -28.81 -1.88
C LYS A 83 1.45 -29.38 -2.73
N GLU A 84 1.80 -29.85 -3.91
CA GLU A 84 1.14 -31.01 -4.53
C GLU A 84 2.16 -31.77 -5.39
#